data_AF-A0A0G4IPC0-F1
#
_entry.id   AF-A0A0G4IPC0-F1
#
_cell.length_a   1.000
_cell.length_b   1.000
_cell.length_c   1.000
_cell.angle_alpha   90.00
_cell.angle_beta   90.00
_cell.angle_gamma   90.00
#
_symmetry.space_group_name_H-M   'P 1'
#
loop_
_entity.id
_entity.type
_entity.pdbx_description
1 polymer ?
#
loop_
_entity_poly.entity_id
_entity_poly.type
_entity_poly.pdbx_seq_one_letter_code
_entity_poly.pdbx_strand_id
1 'polypeptide(L)'
;MSAPPDRSIVAHSYKDFQPLGQGGAPTRKRFSAWHDVLLLRAANDIKPWEATYGKVMAVWELIAARLANTIGFGLKKDGASLKKRFELIVGQFRKDDQESLKKFGVEEEFAERQELLADIVTRMDDHLTMAAAAKAELTGKKEAVQASGAIMREFAMRELGYESLDDESNGNAVLNGEVSVEDLTDSSSDNAMEIASPPPHRPNRMKRAGNFRRKISKRQKLDAFPDAIAAVVSQSNQAQSAKLQLLQQRLAFDMDISRRRLEFEERQRQRDEEREKRQRQRDEEREKRQRQRDEEREERQRLRDEQREERQYQQMLAIVALLTKNTQ
;
A
#
# COMPACT_ATOMS: atom_id res chain seq x y z
N MET A 1 53.31 54.68 5.52
CA MET A 1 52.95 53.80 4.37
C MET A 1 52.40 52.50 4.92
N SER A 2 51.62 51.78 4.09
CA SER A 2 50.95 50.50 4.36
C SER A 2 49.62 50.56 5.13
N ALA A 3 48.62 49.89 4.56
CA ALA A 3 47.22 49.86 4.98
C ALA A 3 46.81 48.45 5.45
N PRO A 4 45.73 48.29 6.24
CA PRO A 4 45.22 46.98 6.64
C PRO A 4 44.45 46.27 5.51
N PRO A 5 44.31 44.92 5.57
CA PRO A 5 43.73 44.12 4.50
C PRO A 5 42.19 44.14 4.45
N ASP A 6 41.70 43.78 3.27
CA ASP A 6 40.32 43.84 2.79
C ASP A 6 39.35 42.86 3.50
N ARG A 7 38.10 43.28 3.66
CA ARG A 7 36.98 42.44 4.14
C ARG A 7 35.89 42.40 3.07
N SER A 8 35.97 41.40 2.19
CA SER A 8 34.99 41.15 1.14
C SER A 8 33.68 40.57 1.68
N ILE A 9 32.84 41.43 2.29
CA ILE A 9 31.43 41.13 2.52
C ILE A 9 30.69 41.28 1.18
N VAL A 10 30.37 40.15 0.54
CA VAL A 10 29.57 40.12 -0.68
C VAL A 10 28.10 40.41 -0.33
N ALA A 11 27.76 41.69 -0.29
CA ALA A 11 26.38 42.16 -0.18
C ALA A 11 25.57 41.67 -1.39
N HIS A 12 24.75 40.63 -1.20
CA HIS A 12 23.77 40.23 -2.21
C HIS A 12 22.66 41.27 -2.27
N SER A 13 22.71 42.04 -3.36
CA SER A 13 21.83 43.17 -3.67
C SER A 13 20.36 42.81 -3.52
N TYR A 14 19.66 43.51 -2.61
CA TYR A 14 18.21 43.63 -2.64
C TYR A 14 17.84 44.43 -3.90
N LYS A 15 17.53 43.71 -4.98
CA LYS A 15 17.01 44.31 -6.20
C LYS A 15 15.48 44.39 -6.17
N ASP A 16 15.04 45.62 -6.43
CA ASP A 16 13.83 45.96 -7.17
C ASP A 16 12.49 45.89 -6.41
N PHE A 17 12.34 46.85 -5.50
CA PHE A 17 11.05 47.52 -5.27
C PHE A 17 10.92 48.68 -6.27
N GLN A 18 10.05 48.57 -7.29
CA GLN A 18 9.42 49.75 -7.92
C GLN A 18 8.12 49.38 -8.66
N PRO A 19 7.12 50.27 -8.76
CA PRO A 19 5.75 49.93 -9.18
C PRO A 19 5.37 50.43 -10.59
N LEU A 20 4.16 50.04 -11.04
CA LEU A 20 3.40 50.55 -12.19
C LEU A 20 4.00 50.29 -13.60
N GLY A 21 3.37 49.37 -14.36
CA GLY A 21 3.69 49.15 -15.78
C GLY A 21 2.86 48.02 -16.41
N GLN A 22 1.99 48.37 -17.36
CA GLN A 22 1.01 47.51 -18.04
C GLN A 22 1.62 46.29 -18.79
N GLY A 23 0.79 45.25 -19.02
CA GLY A 23 0.88 44.43 -20.25
C GLY A 23 1.44 43.00 -20.15
N GLY A 24 1.86 42.51 -18.98
CA GLY A 24 2.34 41.14 -18.84
C GLY A 24 1.22 40.09 -18.84
N ALA A 25 1.25 39.12 -19.77
CA ALA A 25 0.37 37.95 -19.73
C ALA A 25 0.50 37.21 -18.38
N PRO A 26 -0.60 36.67 -17.81
CA PRO A 26 -0.59 36.13 -16.45
C PRO A 26 0.35 34.93 -16.34
N THR A 27 1.52 35.14 -15.76
CA THR A 27 2.49 34.08 -15.49
C THR A 27 1.85 33.07 -14.55
N ARG A 28 1.64 31.85 -15.05
CA ARG A 28 0.98 30.79 -14.28
C ARG A 28 1.85 30.42 -13.09
N LYS A 29 1.52 30.96 -11.91
CA LYS A 29 2.18 30.61 -10.65
C LYS A 29 2.27 29.07 -10.52
N ARG A 30 3.48 28.60 -10.20
CA ARG A 30 3.84 27.18 -10.07
C ARG A 30 3.57 26.72 -8.63
N PHE A 31 3.39 25.42 -8.44
CA PHE A 31 3.36 24.82 -7.10
C PHE A 31 4.75 24.91 -6.44
N SER A 32 4.77 25.08 -5.12
CA SER A 32 5.93 24.94 -4.24
C SER A 32 5.60 23.99 -3.09
N ALA A 33 6.59 23.60 -2.28
CA ALA A 33 6.40 22.63 -1.19
C ALA A 33 5.24 22.99 -0.25
N TRP A 34 5.14 24.25 0.20
CA TRP A 34 4.01 24.75 0.98
C TRP A 34 2.63 24.52 0.34
N HIS A 35 2.51 24.71 -0.98
CA HIS A 35 1.26 24.44 -1.70
C HIS A 35 0.92 22.94 -1.73
N ASP A 36 1.94 22.07 -1.72
CA ASP A 36 1.76 20.62 -1.65
C ASP A 36 1.28 20.21 -0.25
N VAL A 37 1.83 20.79 0.83
CA VAL A 37 1.34 20.57 2.20
C VAL A 37 -0.14 20.94 2.32
N LEU A 38 -0.54 22.13 1.86
CA LEU A 38 -1.96 22.54 1.87
C LEU A 38 -2.85 21.59 1.05
N LEU A 39 -2.39 21.15 -0.13
CA LEU A 39 -3.09 20.18 -0.97
C LEU A 39 -3.23 18.81 -0.27
N LEU A 40 -2.19 18.33 0.40
CA LEU A 40 -2.19 17.06 1.12
C LEU A 40 -3.11 17.10 2.34
N ARG A 41 -3.09 18.18 3.14
CA ARG A 41 -4.06 18.39 4.23
C ARG A 41 -5.51 18.34 3.71
N ALA A 42 -5.81 19.10 2.65
CA ALA A 42 -7.15 19.12 2.06
C ALA A 42 -7.57 17.76 1.48
N ALA A 43 -6.63 17.01 0.89
CA ALA A 43 -6.86 15.67 0.37
C ALA A 43 -7.02 14.61 1.48
N ASN A 44 -6.31 14.72 2.61
CA ASN A 44 -6.44 13.78 3.73
C ASN A 44 -7.79 13.93 4.46
N ASP A 45 -8.30 15.16 4.56
CA ASP A 45 -9.62 15.43 5.12
C ASP A 45 -10.76 14.93 4.20
N ILE A 46 -10.65 15.19 2.89
CA ILE A 46 -11.74 14.96 1.91
C ILE A 46 -11.68 13.55 1.29
N LYS A 47 -10.51 12.90 1.33
CA LYS A 47 -10.25 11.51 0.90
C LYS A 47 -10.76 11.18 -0.50
N PRO A 48 -10.21 11.80 -1.56
CA PRO A 48 -10.69 11.62 -2.93
C PRO A 48 -10.61 10.18 -3.48
N TRP A 49 -9.91 9.26 -2.81
CA TRP A 49 -9.88 7.83 -3.13
C TRP A 49 -11.07 7.03 -2.57
N GLU A 50 -11.80 7.54 -1.58
CA GLU A 50 -13.05 6.94 -1.05
C GLU A 50 -14.28 7.35 -1.89
N ALA A 51 -14.09 8.23 -2.90
CA ALA A 51 -15.15 8.74 -3.75
C ALA A 51 -15.81 7.64 -4.58
N THR A 52 -17.15 7.56 -4.53
CA THR A 52 -17.94 6.59 -5.33
C THR A 52 -17.62 6.72 -6.83
N TYR A 53 -17.66 5.60 -7.55
CA TYR A 53 -17.43 5.54 -8.99
C TYR A 53 -18.15 6.66 -9.76
N GLY A 54 -17.44 7.31 -10.68
CA GLY A 54 -17.93 8.46 -11.44
C GLY A 54 -17.88 9.83 -10.72
N LYS A 55 -17.79 9.88 -9.38
CA LYS A 55 -17.78 11.16 -8.62
C LYS A 55 -16.40 11.70 -8.26
N VAL A 56 -15.32 10.95 -8.52
CA VAL A 56 -13.93 11.33 -8.17
C VAL A 56 -13.59 12.75 -8.59
N MET A 57 -13.92 13.18 -9.81
CA MET A 57 -13.63 14.54 -10.28
C MET A 57 -14.41 15.63 -9.56
N ALA A 58 -15.66 15.38 -9.16
CA ALA A 58 -16.44 16.34 -8.36
C ALA A 58 -15.81 16.55 -6.97
N VAL A 59 -15.20 15.52 -6.40
CA VAL A 59 -14.43 15.62 -5.14
C VAL A 59 -13.14 16.43 -5.33
N TRP A 60 -12.47 16.32 -6.50
CA TRP A 60 -11.33 17.18 -6.82
C TRP A 60 -11.72 18.65 -7.05
N GLU A 61 -12.89 18.94 -7.63
CA GLU A 61 -13.39 20.32 -7.70
C GLU A 61 -13.79 20.87 -6.32
N LEU A 62 -14.29 20.03 -5.40
CA LEU A 62 -14.49 20.43 -4.00
C LEU A 62 -13.17 20.76 -3.30
N ILE A 63 -12.11 19.97 -3.52
CA ILE A 63 -10.75 20.27 -3.04
C ILE A 63 -10.24 21.59 -3.63
N ALA A 64 -10.49 21.85 -4.92
CA ALA A 64 -10.15 23.11 -5.58
C ALA A 64 -10.87 24.32 -4.95
N ALA A 65 -12.18 24.21 -4.73
CA ALA A 65 -12.98 25.24 -4.08
C ALA A 65 -12.52 25.50 -2.63
N ARG A 66 -12.15 24.45 -1.87
CA ARG A 66 -11.61 24.60 -0.51
C ARG A 66 -10.26 25.33 -0.52
N LEU A 67 -9.32 24.90 -1.37
CA LEU A 67 -7.99 25.50 -1.47
C LEU A 67 -8.03 26.94 -1.99
N ALA A 68 -8.95 27.28 -2.90
CA ALA A 68 -9.15 28.66 -3.36
C ALA A 68 -9.52 29.63 -2.23
N ASN A 69 -10.16 29.14 -1.17
CA ASN A 69 -10.53 29.90 0.03
C ASN A 69 -9.50 29.78 1.18
N THR A 70 -8.43 29.00 1.00
CA THR A 70 -7.41 28.77 2.03
C THR A 70 -6.36 29.87 2.02
N ILE A 71 -6.15 30.51 3.18
CA ILE A 71 -5.12 31.55 3.37
C ILE A 71 -3.75 30.98 3.00
N GLY A 72 -2.99 31.71 2.19
CA GLY A 72 -1.65 31.30 1.75
C GLY A 72 -1.61 30.33 0.56
N PHE A 73 -2.74 29.80 0.06
CA PHE A 73 -2.71 28.96 -1.14
C PHE A 73 -2.51 29.78 -2.43
N GLY A 74 -3.22 30.90 -2.62
CA GLY A 74 -2.92 31.92 -3.64
C GLY A 74 -2.89 31.48 -5.13
N LEU A 75 -3.18 30.22 -5.44
CA LEU A 75 -3.17 29.62 -6.78
C LEU A 75 -4.61 29.39 -7.28
N LYS A 76 -4.92 29.91 -8.46
CA LYS A 76 -6.14 29.52 -9.20
C LYS A 76 -5.83 28.23 -9.99
N LYS A 77 -6.37 27.10 -9.54
CA LYS A 77 -6.24 25.77 -10.15
C LYS A 77 -7.59 25.06 -10.12
N ASP A 78 -7.88 24.32 -11.18
CA ASP A 78 -9.00 23.40 -11.31
C ASP A 78 -8.70 22.06 -10.62
N GLY A 79 -9.75 21.28 -10.33
CA GLY A 79 -9.62 19.97 -9.70
C GLY A 79 -8.73 19.02 -10.50
N ALA A 80 -8.76 19.08 -11.83
CA ALA A 80 -7.86 18.29 -12.69
C ALA A 80 -6.37 18.63 -12.51
N SER A 81 -6.00 19.92 -12.39
CA SER A 81 -4.62 20.31 -12.08
C SER A 81 -4.17 19.83 -10.70
N LEU A 82 -5.06 19.88 -9.70
CA LEU A 82 -4.77 19.46 -8.33
C LEU A 82 -4.64 17.94 -8.22
N LYS A 83 -5.55 17.19 -8.85
CA LYS A 83 -5.44 15.73 -9.01
C LYS A 83 -4.09 15.33 -9.61
N LYS A 84 -3.73 15.95 -10.75
CA LYS A 84 -2.45 15.66 -11.43
C LYS A 84 -1.23 16.03 -10.57
N ARG A 85 -1.32 17.09 -9.75
CA ARG A 85 -0.26 17.44 -8.79
C ARG A 85 -0.16 16.41 -7.67
N PHE A 86 -1.29 15.99 -7.10
CA PHE A 86 -1.38 14.95 -6.08
C PHE A 86 -0.82 13.61 -6.55
N GLU A 87 -1.26 13.12 -7.71
CA GLU A 87 -0.75 11.89 -8.33
C GLU A 87 0.77 11.95 -8.57
N LEU A 88 1.28 13.12 -8.96
CA LEU A 88 2.72 13.34 -9.14
C LEU A 88 3.49 13.32 -7.82
N ILE A 89 3.01 13.94 -6.74
CA ILE A 89 3.72 13.93 -5.44
C ILE A 89 3.61 12.58 -4.72
N VAL A 90 2.49 11.86 -4.85
CA VAL A 90 2.34 10.48 -4.34
C VAL A 90 3.19 9.51 -5.18
N GLY A 91 3.23 9.68 -6.50
CA GLY A 91 4.06 8.88 -7.40
C GLY A 91 5.57 9.18 -7.26
N GLN A 92 5.93 10.39 -6.82
CA GLN A 92 7.27 10.71 -6.33
C GLN A 92 7.52 9.99 -5.01
N PHE A 93 6.69 10.20 -3.98
CA PHE A 93 6.85 9.55 -2.67
C PHE A 93 7.03 8.03 -2.75
N ARG A 94 6.20 7.30 -3.52
CA ARG A 94 6.33 5.84 -3.67
C ARG A 94 7.61 5.37 -4.39
N LYS A 95 8.28 6.24 -5.15
CA LYS A 95 9.61 6.00 -5.76
C LYS A 95 10.72 6.48 -4.83
N ASP A 96 10.50 7.62 -4.21
CA ASP A 96 11.40 8.23 -3.25
C ASP A 96 11.49 7.34 -2.01
N ASP A 97 10.51 6.54 -1.61
CA ASP A 97 10.69 5.50 -0.57
C ASP A 97 11.70 4.42 -0.98
N GLN A 98 11.84 4.14 -2.28
CA GLN A 98 12.87 3.24 -2.82
C GLN A 98 14.24 3.95 -2.98
N GLU A 99 14.27 5.28 -3.02
CA GLU A 99 15.49 6.09 -3.15
C GLU A 99 15.96 6.78 -1.85
N SER A 100 15.09 6.98 -0.87
CA SER A 100 15.31 7.77 0.36
C SER A 100 16.00 6.98 1.47
N LEU A 101 16.33 5.71 1.20
CA LEU A 101 17.46 5.00 1.81
C LEU A 101 18.82 5.73 1.72
N LYS A 102 18.92 6.92 1.10
CA LYS A 102 20.18 7.49 0.58
C LYS A 102 20.45 8.98 0.90
N LYS A 103 19.48 9.83 1.32
CA LYS A 103 19.74 11.29 1.49
C LYS A 103 18.83 12.13 2.41
N PHE A 104 19.38 13.31 2.69
CA PHE A 104 18.94 14.54 3.40
C PHE A 104 17.90 15.38 2.61
N GLY A 105 17.13 16.33 3.14
CA GLY A 105 17.19 17.08 4.40
C GLY A 105 16.93 18.58 4.18
N VAL A 106 15.71 19.05 4.49
CA VAL A 106 15.30 20.43 4.83
C VAL A 106 14.13 20.26 5.79
N GLU A 107 14.35 20.41 7.09
CA GLU A 107 13.64 19.58 8.08
C GLU A 107 12.11 19.72 8.12
N GLU A 108 11.55 20.90 8.40
CA GLU A 108 10.17 20.99 8.93
C GLU A 108 9.05 20.88 7.88
N GLU A 109 9.04 21.73 6.83
CA GLU A 109 8.01 21.65 5.77
C GLU A 109 8.08 20.33 4.97
N PHE A 110 9.26 19.71 4.88
CA PHE A 110 9.40 18.40 4.26
C PHE A 110 8.99 17.28 5.23
N ALA A 111 9.31 17.35 6.52
CA ALA A 111 8.83 16.37 7.50
C ALA A 111 7.30 16.29 7.50
N GLU A 112 6.58 17.41 7.60
CA GLU A 112 5.11 17.39 7.57
C GLU A 112 4.58 16.86 6.23
N ARG A 113 5.18 17.26 5.10
CA ARG A 113 4.82 16.74 3.79
C ARG A 113 4.99 15.22 3.71
N GLN A 114 6.10 14.68 4.23
CA GLN A 114 6.40 13.24 4.20
C GLN A 114 5.51 12.45 5.18
N GLU A 115 5.22 12.99 6.37
CA GLU A 115 4.28 12.39 7.33
C GLU A 115 2.86 12.30 6.74
N LEU A 116 2.36 13.41 6.18
CA LEU A 116 1.07 13.42 5.48
C LEU A 116 1.04 12.44 4.31
N LEU A 117 2.11 12.34 3.52
CA LEU A 117 2.19 11.38 2.41
C LEU A 117 2.18 9.93 2.90
N ALA A 118 2.87 9.61 3.99
CA ALA A 118 2.88 8.26 4.57
C ALA A 118 1.48 7.84 5.08
N ASP A 119 0.81 8.71 5.84
CA ASP A 119 -0.55 8.48 6.34
C ASP A 119 -1.57 8.34 5.18
N ILE A 120 -1.51 9.24 4.18
CA ILE A 120 -2.36 9.18 2.99
C ILE A 120 -2.13 7.90 2.18
N VAL A 121 -0.87 7.50 1.95
CA VAL A 121 -0.54 6.29 1.18
C VAL A 121 -1.03 5.03 1.90
N THR A 122 -0.84 4.96 3.22
CA THR A 122 -1.34 3.85 4.04
C THR A 122 -2.87 3.76 3.95
N ARG A 123 -3.60 4.87 4.15
CA ARG A 123 -5.06 4.91 4.02
C ARG A 123 -5.57 4.55 2.63
N MET A 124 -4.85 4.96 1.57
CA MET A 124 -5.19 4.59 0.19
C MET A 124 -5.05 3.09 -0.03
N ASP A 125 -3.96 2.47 0.44
CA ASP A 125 -3.71 1.05 0.26
C ASP A 125 -4.63 0.19 1.16
N ASP A 126 -4.93 0.63 2.38
CA ASP A 126 -5.96 0.03 3.26
C ASP A 126 -7.35 0.09 2.61
N HIS A 127 -7.76 1.23 2.06
CA HIS A 127 -9.03 1.36 1.35
C HIS A 127 -9.10 0.42 0.12
N LEU A 128 -8.01 0.31 -0.65
CA LEU A 128 -7.92 -0.61 -1.79
C LEU A 128 -8.03 -2.08 -1.37
N THR A 129 -7.36 -2.49 -0.28
CA THR A 129 -7.44 -3.87 0.22
C THR A 129 -8.82 -4.20 0.78
N MET A 130 -9.45 -3.28 1.54
CA MET A 130 -10.83 -3.44 2.03
C MET A 130 -11.85 -3.50 0.89
N ALA A 131 -11.73 -2.63 -0.12
CA ALA A 131 -12.60 -2.66 -1.29
C ALA A 131 -12.44 -3.95 -2.12
N ALA A 132 -11.21 -4.46 -2.24
CA ALA A 132 -10.94 -5.74 -2.90
C ALA A 132 -11.53 -6.93 -2.11
N ALA A 133 -11.39 -6.95 -0.79
CA ALA A 133 -11.96 -7.98 0.08
C ALA A 133 -13.49 -8.00 0.01
N ALA A 134 -14.15 -6.84 0.13
CA ALA A 134 -15.61 -6.71 0.01
C ALA A 134 -16.11 -7.15 -1.38
N LYS A 135 -15.37 -6.85 -2.45
CA LYS A 135 -15.70 -7.33 -3.81
C LYS A 135 -15.57 -8.85 -3.92
N ALA A 136 -14.51 -9.44 -3.36
CA ALA A 136 -14.28 -10.89 -3.38
C ALA A 136 -15.34 -11.66 -2.56
N GLU A 137 -15.78 -11.11 -1.42
CA GLU A 137 -16.89 -11.68 -0.66
C GLU A 137 -18.20 -11.65 -1.46
N LEU A 138 -18.47 -10.55 -2.17
CA LEU A 138 -19.67 -10.42 -3.01
C LEU A 138 -19.65 -11.38 -4.21
N THR A 139 -18.50 -11.60 -4.85
CA THR A 139 -18.40 -12.59 -5.94
C THR A 139 -18.53 -14.01 -5.40
N GLY A 140 -17.85 -14.35 -4.30
CA GLY A 140 -17.97 -15.67 -3.66
C GLY A 140 -19.41 -16.01 -3.24
N LYS A 141 -20.18 -15.04 -2.73
CA LYS A 141 -21.62 -15.22 -2.45
C LYS A 141 -22.44 -15.49 -3.71
N LYS A 142 -22.18 -14.77 -4.81
CA LYS A 142 -22.86 -14.99 -6.10
C LYS A 142 -22.51 -16.35 -6.70
N GLU A 143 -21.24 -16.73 -6.66
CA GLU A 143 -20.72 -18.02 -7.13
C GLU A 143 -21.33 -19.17 -6.32
N ALA A 144 -21.41 -19.06 -4.99
CA ALA A 144 -22.05 -20.08 -4.14
C ALA A 144 -23.56 -20.27 -4.46
N VAL A 145 -24.28 -19.18 -4.72
CA VAL A 145 -25.69 -19.24 -5.16
C VAL A 145 -25.82 -19.85 -6.57
N GLN A 146 -24.89 -19.55 -7.49
CA GLN A 146 -24.90 -20.14 -8.82
C GLN A 146 -24.54 -21.63 -8.80
N ALA A 147 -23.55 -22.03 -7.99
CA ALA A 147 -23.14 -23.42 -7.82
C ALA A 147 -24.24 -24.28 -7.16
N SER A 148 -24.86 -23.81 -6.07
CA SER A 148 -26.00 -24.50 -5.47
C SER A 148 -27.20 -24.58 -6.43
N GLY A 149 -27.46 -23.53 -7.21
CA GLY A 149 -28.45 -23.54 -8.29
C GLY A 149 -28.14 -24.52 -9.43
N ALA A 150 -26.87 -24.71 -9.77
CA ALA A 150 -26.44 -25.69 -10.78
C ALA A 150 -26.66 -27.13 -10.29
N ILE A 151 -26.23 -27.44 -9.07
CA ILE A 151 -26.40 -28.75 -8.44
C ILE A 151 -27.90 -29.12 -8.35
N MET A 152 -28.77 -28.18 -7.96
CA MET A 152 -30.22 -28.43 -7.93
C MET A 152 -30.81 -28.75 -9.31
N ARG A 153 -30.33 -28.10 -10.39
CA ARG A 153 -30.76 -28.41 -11.76
C ARG A 153 -30.27 -29.79 -12.20
N GLU A 154 -29.02 -30.16 -11.90
CA GLU A 154 -28.46 -31.47 -12.21
C GLU A 154 -29.26 -32.60 -11.55
N PHE A 155 -29.56 -32.48 -10.24
CA PHE A 155 -30.39 -33.46 -9.54
C PHE A 155 -31.81 -33.57 -10.13
N ALA A 156 -32.44 -32.44 -10.47
CA ALA A 156 -33.78 -32.44 -11.07
C ALA A 156 -33.79 -33.09 -12.47
N MET A 157 -32.78 -32.83 -13.31
CA MET A 157 -32.65 -33.47 -14.62
C MET A 157 -32.45 -34.99 -14.50
N ARG A 158 -31.63 -35.42 -13.53
CA ARG A 158 -31.37 -36.83 -13.24
C ARG A 158 -32.60 -37.56 -12.70
N GLU A 159 -33.41 -36.92 -11.86
CA GLU A 159 -34.64 -37.50 -11.31
C GLU A 159 -35.76 -37.61 -12.36
N LEU A 160 -35.81 -36.69 -13.33
CA LEU A 160 -36.69 -36.78 -14.50
C LEU A 160 -36.27 -37.83 -15.54
N GLY A 161 -35.16 -38.55 -15.32
CA GLY A 161 -34.70 -39.62 -16.20
C GLY A 161 -34.03 -39.15 -17.49
N TYR A 162 -33.66 -37.86 -17.58
CA TYR A 162 -32.79 -37.36 -18.64
C TYR A 162 -31.34 -37.75 -18.31
N GLU A 163 -30.91 -38.92 -18.80
CA GLU A 163 -29.47 -39.23 -18.88
C GLU A 163 -28.85 -38.31 -19.95
N SER A 164 -27.85 -37.51 -19.56
CA SER A 164 -27.11 -36.68 -20.52
C SER A 164 -26.33 -37.62 -21.44
N LEU A 165 -26.70 -37.64 -22.72
CA LEU A 165 -25.96 -38.35 -23.77
C LEU A 165 -24.77 -37.49 -24.19
N ASP A 166 -23.80 -37.39 -23.28
CA ASP A 166 -22.52 -36.73 -23.51
C ASP A 166 -21.61 -37.72 -24.26
N ASP A 167 -21.80 -37.83 -25.57
CA ASP A 167 -20.97 -38.68 -26.43
C ASP A 167 -19.58 -38.03 -26.60
N GLU A 168 -18.53 -38.66 -26.06
CA GLU A 168 -17.16 -38.15 -26.16
C GLU A 168 -16.66 -38.23 -27.62
N SER A 169 -16.73 -37.10 -28.33
CA SER A 169 -16.01 -36.93 -29.60
C SER A 169 -14.97 -35.81 -29.50
N ASN A 170 -13.77 -36.19 -29.12
CA ASN A 170 -12.57 -35.38 -29.26
C ASN A 170 -12.20 -35.27 -30.75
N GLY A 171 -12.66 -34.20 -31.42
CA GLY A 171 -12.53 -34.02 -32.87
C GLY A 171 -12.31 -32.57 -33.30
N ASN A 172 -11.04 -32.14 -33.31
CA ASN A 172 -10.58 -30.83 -33.79
C ASN A 172 -11.13 -30.48 -35.19
N ALA A 173 -11.98 -29.44 -35.28
CA ALA A 173 -12.33 -28.78 -36.53
C ALA A 173 -12.55 -27.26 -36.34
N VAL A 174 -11.56 -26.49 -36.78
CA VAL A 174 -11.76 -25.07 -37.16
C VAL A 174 -12.72 -25.01 -38.34
N LEU A 175 -13.66 -24.05 -38.37
CA LEU A 175 -13.98 -23.20 -39.54
C LEU A 175 -15.08 -22.17 -39.22
N ASN A 176 -15.10 -21.08 -40.01
CA ASN A 176 -15.99 -19.92 -39.87
C ASN A 176 -17.24 -20.04 -40.77
N GLY A 177 -18.23 -19.15 -40.57
CA GLY A 177 -19.39 -18.92 -41.45
C GLY A 177 -20.71 -19.02 -40.68
N GLU A 178 -21.29 -17.92 -40.22
CA GLU A 178 -22.15 -16.97 -40.97
C GLU A 178 -23.64 -17.38 -41.03
N VAL A 179 -24.44 -16.58 -40.32
CA VAL A 179 -25.79 -16.06 -40.65
C VAL A 179 -26.82 -17.01 -41.28
N SER A 180 -27.91 -17.28 -40.55
CA SER A 180 -29.25 -16.71 -40.85
C SER A 180 -30.33 -17.28 -39.90
N VAL A 181 -30.91 -16.39 -39.11
CA VAL A 181 -32.25 -16.56 -38.51
C VAL A 181 -33.27 -16.03 -39.50
N GLU A 182 -34.27 -16.83 -39.90
CA GLU A 182 -35.67 -16.50 -40.28
C GLU A 182 -36.40 -17.85 -40.51
N ASP A 183 -37.73 -18.03 -40.42
CA ASP A 183 -38.79 -17.45 -39.57
C ASP A 183 -40.07 -18.32 -39.80
N LEU A 184 -41.13 -18.10 -39.00
CA LEU A 184 -42.56 -18.37 -39.29
C LEU A 184 -43.15 -19.80 -39.34
N THR A 185 -44.12 -20.00 -38.42
CA THR A 185 -45.51 -20.51 -38.67
C THR A 185 -45.74 -21.99 -39.04
N ASP A 186 -46.95 -22.55 -38.91
CA ASP A 186 -48.11 -22.37 -37.99
C ASP A 186 -49.08 -23.56 -38.25
N SER A 187 -50.02 -23.80 -37.33
CA SER A 187 -51.31 -24.51 -37.53
C SER A 187 -51.32 -25.94 -38.11
N SER A 188 -51.52 -26.89 -37.20
CA SER A 188 -52.79 -27.64 -37.07
C SER A 188 -53.61 -27.94 -38.34
N SER A 189 -53.88 -29.23 -38.58
CA SER A 189 -55.26 -29.68 -38.81
C SER A 189 -55.46 -31.15 -38.45
N ASP A 190 -56.54 -31.45 -37.74
CA ASP A 190 -57.02 -32.80 -37.51
C ASP A 190 -57.55 -33.44 -38.80
N ASN A 191 -57.41 -34.77 -38.93
CA ASN A 191 -58.58 -35.57 -39.26
C ASN A 191 -58.41 -37.06 -38.90
N ALA A 192 -59.47 -37.65 -38.38
CA ALA A 192 -59.55 -39.06 -38.04
C ALA A 192 -60.37 -39.83 -39.09
N MET A 193 -59.97 -41.07 -39.41
CA MET A 193 -60.97 -42.11 -39.67
C MET A 193 -60.45 -43.53 -39.41
N GLU A 194 -61.38 -44.37 -38.97
CA GLU A 194 -61.23 -45.70 -38.39
C GLU A 194 -61.64 -46.78 -39.41
N ILE A 195 -60.76 -47.72 -39.76
CA ILE A 195 -61.16 -48.98 -40.44
C ILE A 195 -60.32 -50.19 -39.96
N ALA A 196 -61.01 -51.12 -39.29
CA ALA A 196 -60.88 -52.59 -39.24
C ALA A 196 -59.51 -53.35 -39.19
N SER A 197 -59.57 -54.46 -38.44
CA SER A 197 -58.55 -55.50 -38.15
C SER A 197 -58.87 -56.84 -38.89
N PRO A 198 -58.07 -57.95 -38.82
CA PRO A 198 -56.62 -58.15 -38.61
C PRO A 198 -56.01 -59.23 -39.61
N PRO A 199 -55.16 -60.26 -39.27
CA PRO A 199 -53.87 -60.50 -39.95
C PRO A 199 -53.71 -61.90 -40.62
N PRO A 200 -52.53 -62.31 -41.14
CA PRO A 200 -51.60 -63.11 -40.30
C PRO A 200 -50.10 -63.05 -40.66
N HIS A 201 -49.20 -63.14 -39.66
CA HIS A 201 -48.20 -64.22 -39.50
C HIS A 201 -47.27 -64.00 -38.29
N ARG A 202 -46.81 -65.10 -37.68
CA ARG A 202 -45.86 -65.12 -36.54
C ARG A 202 -44.41 -65.21 -37.03
N PRO A 203 -43.43 -64.85 -36.18
CA PRO A 203 -42.54 -65.93 -35.73
C PRO A 203 -42.19 -65.96 -34.23
N ASN A 204 -42.04 -67.20 -33.75
CA ASN A 204 -41.25 -67.69 -32.61
C ASN A 204 -40.73 -66.74 -31.50
N ARG A 205 -41.48 -66.75 -30.38
CA ARG A 205 -41.03 -67.24 -29.07
C ARG A 205 -39.54 -67.65 -28.96
N MET A 206 -38.69 -66.78 -28.40
CA MET A 206 -37.54 -67.21 -27.60
C MET A 206 -37.61 -66.60 -26.20
N LYS A 207 -37.30 -67.42 -25.18
CA LYS A 207 -37.33 -67.02 -23.78
C LYS A 207 -36.07 -66.22 -23.46
N ARG A 208 -36.19 -64.97 -23.00
CA ARG A 208 -35.10 -64.31 -22.24
C ARG A 208 -35.41 -64.40 -20.75
N ALA A 209 -34.39 -64.75 -19.97
CA ALA A 209 -34.54 -65.08 -18.56
C ALA A 209 -34.99 -63.87 -17.75
N GLY A 210 -35.93 -64.09 -16.83
CA GLY A 210 -36.29 -63.07 -15.84
C GLY A 210 -35.12 -62.86 -14.88
N ASN A 211 -34.52 -61.68 -14.89
CA ASN A 211 -33.53 -61.30 -13.88
C ASN A 211 -34.21 -61.28 -12.51
N PHE A 212 -33.93 -62.29 -11.70
CA PHE A 212 -34.43 -62.41 -10.34
C PHE A 212 -33.82 -61.29 -9.49
N ARG A 213 -34.56 -60.17 -9.32
CA ARG A 213 -34.23 -59.10 -8.36
C ARG A 213 -34.20 -59.73 -6.96
N ARG A 214 -33.00 -60.16 -6.53
CA ARG A 214 -32.74 -60.59 -5.15
C ARG A 214 -33.04 -59.42 -4.23
N LYS A 215 -34.19 -59.48 -3.55
CA LYS A 215 -34.58 -58.49 -2.53
C LYS A 215 -33.55 -58.57 -1.40
N ILE A 216 -32.73 -57.52 -1.24
CA ILE A 216 -31.74 -57.42 -0.15
C ILE A 216 -32.47 -57.64 1.18
N SER A 217 -32.04 -58.66 1.92
CA SER A 217 -32.71 -59.09 3.15
C SER A 217 -32.73 -57.97 4.19
N LYS A 218 -33.78 -57.93 5.02
CA LYS A 218 -33.92 -56.94 6.10
C LYS A 218 -32.72 -56.95 7.06
N ARG A 219 -32.03 -58.10 7.21
CA ARG A 219 -30.77 -58.24 7.96
C ARG A 219 -29.58 -57.58 7.27
N GLN A 220 -29.32 -57.86 5.99
CA GLN A 220 -28.24 -57.20 5.23
C GLN A 220 -28.35 -55.66 5.20
N LYS A 221 -29.57 -55.12 5.24
CA LYS A 221 -29.79 -53.66 5.36
C LYS A 221 -29.46 -53.10 6.74
N LEU A 222 -29.56 -53.93 7.79
CA LEU A 222 -29.20 -53.57 9.16
C LEU A 222 -27.70 -53.74 9.41
N ASP A 223 -27.03 -54.69 8.76
CA ASP A 223 -25.58 -54.89 8.88
C ASP A 223 -24.80 -53.79 8.12
N ALA A 224 -25.31 -53.34 6.96
CA ALA A 224 -24.69 -52.27 6.17
C ALA A 224 -24.88 -50.85 6.75
N PHE A 225 -25.80 -50.66 7.72
CA PHE A 225 -26.13 -49.34 8.27
C PHE A 225 -25.07 -48.82 9.27
N PRO A 226 -24.58 -49.64 10.24
CA PRO A 226 -23.43 -49.31 11.08
C PRO A 226 -22.17 -48.99 10.27
N ASP A 227 -21.87 -49.79 9.24
CA ASP A 227 -20.68 -49.60 8.40
C ASP A 227 -20.75 -48.27 7.62
N ALA A 228 -21.93 -47.92 7.08
CA ALA A 228 -22.13 -46.62 6.44
C ALA A 228 -21.96 -45.44 7.41
N ILE A 229 -22.47 -45.55 8.63
CA ILE A 229 -22.28 -44.53 9.68
C ILE A 229 -20.80 -44.45 10.09
N ALA A 230 -20.13 -45.58 10.28
CA ALA A 230 -18.70 -45.64 10.62
C ALA A 230 -17.82 -45.04 9.53
N ALA A 231 -18.15 -45.27 8.25
CA ALA A 231 -17.47 -44.64 7.11
C ALA A 231 -17.65 -43.12 7.09
N VAL A 232 -18.87 -42.61 7.29
CA VAL A 232 -19.16 -41.17 7.35
C VAL A 232 -18.46 -40.50 8.54
N VAL A 233 -18.47 -41.13 9.72
CA VAL A 233 -17.75 -40.63 10.91
C VAL A 233 -16.24 -40.63 10.66
N SER A 234 -15.70 -41.67 10.03
CA SER A 234 -14.26 -41.75 9.70
C SER A 234 -13.83 -40.69 8.69
N GLN A 235 -14.62 -40.47 7.62
CA GLN A 235 -14.38 -39.39 6.65
C GLN A 235 -14.49 -38.00 7.29
N SER A 236 -15.49 -37.79 8.16
CA SER A 236 -15.63 -36.54 8.93
C SER A 236 -14.40 -36.28 9.80
N ASN A 237 -13.94 -37.29 10.56
CA ASN A 237 -12.76 -37.18 11.41
C ASN A 237 -11.48 -36.91 10.61
N GLN A 238 -11.31 -37.54 9.43
CA GLN A 238 -10.20 -37.26 8.51
C GLN A 238 -10.26 -35.83 7.95
N ALA A 239 -11.45 -35.34 7.56
CA ALA A 239 -11.62 -33.97 7.11
C ALA A 239 -11.30 -32.93 8.20
N GLN A 240 -11.70 -33.20 9.46
CA GLN A 240 -11.35 -32.35 10.60
C GLN A 240 -9.84 -32.38 10.90
N SER A 241 -9.17 -33.54 10.81
CA SER A 241 -7.73 -33.63 11.05
C SER A 241 -6.91 -32.90 9.97
N ALA A 242 -7.31 -33.01 8.69
CA ALA A 242 -6.71 -32.24 7.60
C ALA A 242 -6.89 -30.73 7.77
N LYS A 243 -8.08 -30.29 8.22
CA LYS A 243 -8.34 -28.87 8.55
C LYS A 243 -7.47 -28.37 9.70
N LEU A 244 -7.26 -29.18 10.74
CA LEU A 244 -6.37 -28.85 11.86
C LEU A 244 -4.90 -28.74 11.42
N GLN A 245 -4.42 -29.64 10.55
CA GLN A 245 -3.08 -29.57 9.99
C GLN A 245 -2.87 -28.31 9.15
N LEU A 246 -3.85 -27.92 8.32
CA LEU A 246 -3.79 -26.69 7.54
C LEU A 246 -3.76 -25.44 8.45
N LEU A 247 -4.53 -25.43 9.54
CA LEU A 247 -4.49 -24.37 10.55
C LEU A 247 -3.12 -24.29 11.25
N GLN A 248 -2.52 -25.42 11.60
CA GLN A 248 -1.17 -25.46 12.19
C GLN A 248 -0.10 -24.95 11.23
N GLN A 249 -0.15 -25.36 9.96
CA GLN A 249 0.77 -24.86 8.92
C GLN A 249 0.60 -23.35 8.70
N ARG A 250 -0.64 -22.85 8.69
CA ARG A 250 -0.91 -21.41 8.56
C ARG A 250 -0.37 -20.62 9.75
N LEU A 251 -0.61 -21.10 10.97
CA LEU A 251 -0.09 -20.46 12.19
C LEU A 251 1.44 -20.41 12.20
N ALA A 252 2.11 -21.50 11.81
CA ALA A 252 3.57 -21.54 11.69
C ALA A 252 4.11 -20.54 10.66
N PHE A 253 3.43 -20.38 9.52
CA PHE A 253 3.76 -19.40 8.49
C PHE A 253 3.58 -17.95 8.97
N ASP A 254 2.46 -17.65 9.63
CA ASP A 254 2.20 -16.31 10.20
C ASP A 254 3.19 -15.96 11.33
N MET A 255 3.63 -16.95 12.11
CA MET A 255 4.72 -16.80 13.10
C MET A 255 6.09 -16.54 12.46
N ASP A 256 6.44 -17.21 11.36
CA ASP A 256 7.71 -16.99 10.64
C ASP A 256 7.74 -15.60 9.97
N ILE A 257 6.64 -15.14 9.37
CA ILE A 257 6.49 -13.76 8.89
C ILE A 257 6.71 -12.77 10.04
N SER A 258 6.06 -12.99 11.19
CA SER A 258 6.18 -12.12 12.36
C SER A 258 7.62 -12.04 12.88
N ARG A 259 8.33 -13.18 12.91
CA ARG A 259 9.76 -13.25 13.26
C ARG A 259 10.62 -12.45 12.31
N ARG A 260 10.49 -12.67 10.99
CA ARG A 260 11.28 -11.97 9.96
C ARG A 260 11.05 -10.45 9.97
N ARG A 261 9.83 -10.01 10.26
CA ARG A 261 9.50 -8.59 10.43
C ARG A 261 10.24 -7.99 11.63
N LEU A 262 10.21 -8.68 12.77
CA LEU A 262 10.89 -8.23 14.00
C LEU A 262 12.41 -8.23 13.85
N GLU A 263 13.00 -9.25 13.21
CA GLU A 263 14.43 -9.26 12.86
C GLU A 263 14.83 -8.10 11.93
N PHE A 264 13.97 -7.72 10.98
CA PHE A 264 14.27 -6.60 10.08
C PHE A 264 14.21 -5.26 10.81
N GLU A 265 13.21 -5.07 11.67
CA GLU A 265 13.04 -3.90 12.52
C GLU A 265 14.21 -3.74 13.51
N GLU A 266 14.62 -4.83 14.16
CA GLU A 266 15.79 -4.86 15.05
C GLU A 266 17.08 -4.52 14.29
N ARG A 267 17.27 -5.03 13.07
CA ARG A 267 18.41 -4.66 12.20
C ARG A 267 18.38 -3.20 11.74
N GLN A 268 17.22 -2.56 11.59
CA GLN A 268 17.14 -1.11 11.36
C GLN A 268 17.59 -0.36 12.61
N ARG A 269 16.98 -0.68 13.75
CA ARG A 269 17.31 -0.08 15.04
C ARG A 269 18.81 -0.16 15.37
N GLN A 270 19.44 -1.32 15.14
CA GLN A 270 20.89 -1.48 15.32
C GLN A 270 21.71 -0.54 14.44
N ARG A 271 21.31 -0.32 13.18
CA ARG A 271 21.98 0.64 12.27
C ARG A 271 21.82 2.08 12.73
N ASP A 272 20.65 2.44 13.25
CA ASP A 272 20.37 3.80 13.70
C ASP A 272 21.06 4.09 15.05
N GLU A 273 21.06 3.15 15.99
CA GLU A 273 21.87 3.24 17.21
C GLU A 273 23.38 3.30 16.91
N GLU A 274 23.87 2.61 15.86
CA GLU A 274 25.27 2.73 15.43
C GLU A 274 25.56 4.10 14.80
N ARG A 275 24.68 4.61 13.93
CA ARG A 275 24.79 5.96 13.35
C ARG A 275 24.83 7.02 14.44
N GLU A 276 23.97 6.89 15.45
CA GLU A 276 23.90 7.81 16.58
C GLU A 276 25.16 7.73 17.45
N LYS A 277 25.65 6.53 17.80
CA LYS A 277 26.93 6.35 18.51
C LYS A 277 28.09 6.99 17.75
N ARG A 278 28.18 6.79 16.43
CA ARG A 278 29.19 7.43 15.56
C ARG A 278 29.04 8.96 15.52
N GLN A 279 27.84 9.50 15.64
CA GLN A 279 27.61 10.95 15.72
C GLN A 279 28.04 11.51 17.09
N ARG A 280 27.57 10.92 18.19
CA ARG A 280 27.96 11.29 19.56
C ARG A 280 29.48 11.26 19.74
N GLN A 281 30.17 10.24 19.23
CA GLN A 281 31.65 10.18 19.23
C GLN A 281 32.32 11.35 18.50
N ARG A 282 31.80 11.76 17.33
CA ARG A 282 32.33 12.93 16.61
C ARG A 282 32.13 14.23 17.38
N ASP A 283 30.99 14.39 18.03
CA ASP A 283 30.68 15.61 18.77
C ASP A 283 31.44 15.68 20.10
N GLU A 284 31.58 14.56 20.83
CA GLU A 284 32.49 14.43 21.98
C GLU A 284 33.95 14.73 21.60
N GLU A 285 34.42 14.26 20.44
CA GLU A 285 35.78 14.53 19.97
C GLU A 285 35.95 16.02 19.62
N ARG A 286 34.98 16.63 18.94
CA ARG A 286 34.96 18.07 18.66
C ARG A 286 34.98 18.90 19.95
N GLU A 287 34.21 18.48 20.95
CA GLU A 287 34.14 19.15 22.25
C GLU A 287 35.46 19.02 23.01
N LYS A 288 36.05 17.81 23.09
CA LYS A 288 37.39 17.60 23.68
C LYS A 288 38.45 18.47 23.00
N ARG A 289 38.47 18.50 21.67
CA ARG A 289 39.37 19.37 20.89
C ARG A 289 39.11 20.86 21.13
N GLN A 290 37.87 21.26 21.46
CA GLN A 290 37.55 22.66 21.79
C GLN A 290 38.02 23.00 23.21
N ARG A 291 37.71 22.15 24.20
CA ARG A 291 38.19 22.31 25.59
C ARG A 291 39.71 22.42 25.65
N GLN A 292 40.46 21.55 24.96
CA GLN A 292 41.92 21.64 24.87
C GLN A 292 42.41 22.98 24.29
N ARG A 293 41.74 23.54 23.27
CA ARG A 293 42.11 24.86 22.71
C ARG A 293 41.85 25.98 23.70
N ASP A 294 40.78 25.90 24.49
CA ASP A 294 40.42 26.93 25.44
C ASP A 294 41.28 26.85 26.71
N GLU A 295 41.60 25.64 27.19
CA GLU A 295 42.62 25.38 28.22
C GLU A 295 43.99 25.94 27.80
N GLU A 296 44.46 25.67 26.58
CA GLU A 296 45.72 26.20 26.06
C GLU A 296 45.71 27.75 25.95
N ARG A 297 44.55 28.34 25.60
CA ARG A 297 44.38 29.81 25.56
C ARG A 297 44.44 30.42 26.96
N GLU A 298 43.81 29.79 27.95
CA GLU A 298 43.86 30.19 29.35
C GLU A 298 45.28 30.08 29.91
N GLU A 299 45.98 28.96 29.69
CA GLU A 299 47.36 28.77 30.14
C GLU A 299 48.30 29.81 29.53
N ARG A 300 48.22 30.03 28.21
CA ARG A 300 48.94 31.11 27.52
C ARG A 300 48.59 32.50 28.04
N GLN A 301 47.37 32.72 28.56
CA GLN A 301 46.97 33.99 29.17
C GLN A 301 47.56 34.15 30.57
N ARG A 302 47.46 33.11 31.42
CA ARG A 302 48.08 33.09 32.76
C ARG A 302 49.58 33.38 32.68
N LEU A 303 50.30 32.73 31.77
CA LEU A 303 51.74 32.98 31.57
C LEU A 303 52.05 34.42 31.13
N ARG A 304 51.15 35.07 30.35
CA ARG A 304 51.32 36.49 29.96
C ARG A 304 51.12 37.44 31.14
N ASP A 305 50.16 37.12 32.01
CA ASP A 305 49.84 37.96 33.16
C ASP A 305 50.88 37.77 34.28
N GLU A 306 51.36 36.55 34.53
CA GLU A 306 52.50 36.25 35.40
C GLU A 306 53.78 37.00 34.93
N GLN A 307 54.12 36.95 33.64
CA GLN A 307 55.23 37.75 33.08
C GLN A 307 55.01 39.27 33.15
N ARG A 308 53.79 39.76 33.36
CA ARG A 308 53.52 41.20 33.59
C ARG A 308 53.74 41.53 35.06
N GLU A 309 53.25 40.69 35.97
CA GLU A 309 53.46 40.82 37.41
C GLU A 309 54.96 40.75 37.75
N GLU A 310 55.71 39.80 37.21
CA GLU A 310 57.17 39.73 37.35
C GLU A 310 57.86 41.01 36.89
N ARG A 311 57.48 41.56 35.73
CA ARG A 311 58.04 42.81 35.20
C ARG A 311 57.71 44.01 36.07
N GLN A 312 56.48 44.10 36.57
CA GLN A 312 56.07 45.15 37.52
C GLN A 312 56.85 45.05 38.83
N TYR A 313 57.03 43.83 39.36
CA TYR A 313 57.79 43.57 40.58
C TYR A 313 59.28 43.95 40.44
N GLN A 314 59.92 43.54 39.34
CA GLN A 314 61.30 43.94 39.01
C GLN A 314 61.44 45.46 38.83
N GLN A 315 60.47 46.12 38.19
CA GLN A 315 60.45 47.57 38.05
C GLN A 315 60.31 48.28 39.41
N MET A 316 59.46 47.76 40.30
CA MET A 316 59.33 48.27 41.68
C MET A 316 60.64 48.14 42.46
N LEU A 317 61.27 46.96 42.42
CA LEU A 317 62.56 46.71 43.06
C LEU A 317 63.65 47.66 42.56
N ALA A 318 63.71 47.90 41.25
CA ALA A 318 64.67 48.84 40.66
C ALA A 318 64.44 50.28 41.16
N ILE A 319 63.18 50.72 41.27
CA ILE A 319 62.83 52.05 41.82
C ILE A 319 63.25 52.16 43.30
N VAL A 320 62.95 51.16 44.12
CA VAL A 320 63.33 51.12 45.54
C VAL A 320 64.85 51.15 45.71
N ALA A 321 65.59 50.41 44.87
CA ALA A 321 67.06 50.38 44.89
C ALA A 321 67.71 51.71 44.45
N LEU A 322 67.06 52.47 43.55
CA LEU A 322 67.51 53.82 43.19
C LEU A 322 67.24 54.83 44.30
N LEU A 323 66.07 54.76 44.96
CA LEU A 323 65.73 55.64 46.08
C LEU A 323 66.68 55.45 47.27
N THR A 324 67.02 54.20 47.63
CA THR A 324 67.96 53.92 48.74
C THR A 324 69.38 54.40 48.47
N LYS A 325 69.84 54.41 47.21
CA LYS A 325 71.16 54.92 46.83
C LYS A 325 71.28 56.45 46.91
N ASN A 326 70.18 57.19 46.76
CA ASN A 326 70.17 58.65 46.88
C ASN A 326 70.07 59.16 48.33
N THR A 327 69.93 58.26 49.31
CA THR A 327 69.82 58.58 50.74
C THR A 327 71.07 58.23 51.57
N GLN A 328 72.17 57.85 50.92
CA GLN A 328 73.48 57.59 51.53
C GLN A 328 74.52 58.61 51.03
#